data_AF-A0A7W7CBK8-F1
#
_entry.id   AF-A0A7W7CBK8-F1
#
_cell.length_a   1.000
_cell.length_b   1.000
_cell.length_c   1.000
_cell.angle_alpha   90.00
_cell.angle_beta   90.00
_cell.angle_gamma   90.00
#
_symmetry.space_group_name_H-M   'P 1'
#
loop_
_entity.id
_entity.type
_entity.pdbx_description
1 polymer ?
#
loop_
_entity_poly.entity_id
_entity_poly.type
_entity_poly.pdbx_seq_one_letter_code
_entity_poly.pdbx_strand_id
1 'polypeptide(L)'
;MNQPLTTRPAAWLPDPLDEGLIRYWDGGRWTFHTAVRPVAAPAAPRPPEPAPRQAPALRPDVAAALERVRGALVGSMKEVNLLGEHLRREERVLALTGAHGEGHGVLACTNQRLLFLFVGLVRRQFAEVNWNQAKAVVYDRASRTFAVYTTRPTKRAVPAIAVRVANLADAQAVAHAAESASAAPRLDVT
;
A
#
# COMPACT_ATOMS: atom_id res chain seq x y z
N MET A 1 38.70 -51.70 -11.70
CA MET A 1 38.41 -50.25 -11.71
C MET A 1 38.49 -49.77 -10.27
N ASN A 2 39.60 -49.11 -9.90
CA ASN A 2 39.84 -48.62 -8.54
C ASN A 2 39.12 -47.29 -8.33
N GLN A 3 38.21 -47.23 -7.36
CA GLN A 3 37.61 -45.98 -6.88
C GLN A 3 38.66 -45.23 -6.03
N PRO A 4 38.84 -43.92 -6.17
CA PRO A 4 39.73 -43.17 -5.28
C PRO A 4 39.14 -43.17 -3.87
N LEU A 5 39.89 -43.68 -2.91
CA LEU A 5 39.59 -43.56 -1.48
C LEU A 5 39.53 -42.06 -1.16
N THR A 6 38.35 -41.52 -0.93
CA THR A 6 38.16 -40.16 -0.42
C THR A 6 38.70 -40.09 1.01
N THR A 7 40.01 -39.86 1.15
CA THR A 7 40.64 -39.51 2.42
C THR A 7 40.06 -38.19 2.88
N ARG A 8 39.34 -38.22 4.00
CA ARG A 8 38.71 -37.04 4.59
C ARG A 8 39.79 -36.00 4.94
N PRO A 9 39.67 -34.74 4.49
CA PRO A 9 40.66 -33.69 4.77
C PRO A 9 40.69 -33.33 6.26
N ALA A 10 41.79 -32.75 6.71
CA ALA A 10 41.96 -32.30 8.08
C ALA A 10 40.92 -31.24 8.47
N ALA A 11 40.22 -31.46 9.59
CA ALA A 11 39.11 -30.61 10.03
C ALA A 11 38.76 -30.84 11.50
N TRP A 12 38.10 -29.86 12.13
CA TRP A 12 37.41 -30.05 13.40
C TRP A 12 36.08 -30.74 13.18
N LEU A 13 35.87 -31.89 13.82
CA LEU A 13 34.69 -32.73 13.62
C LEU A 13 34.10 -33.13 14.98
N PRO A 14 32.82 -33.55 15.05
CA PRO A 14 32.22 -34.11 16.26
C PRO A 14 33.09 -35.19 16.90
N ASP A 15 33.37 -35.08 18.20
CA ASP A 15 34.11 -36.10 18.94
C ASP A 15 33.21 -37.35 19.12
N PRO A 16 33.61 -38.54 18.64
CA PRO A 16 32.81 -39.75 18.78
C PRO A 16 32.68 -40.24 20.23
N LEU A 17 33.52 -39.76 21.14
CA LEU A 17 33.50 -40.13 22.56
C LEU A 17 32.70 -39.15 23.42
N ASP A 18 32.49 -37.92 22.95
CA ASP A 18 31.79 -36.86 23.69
C ASP A 18 31.03 -35.93 22.73
N GLU A 19 29.71 -36.00 22.77
CA GLU A 19 28.85 -35.22 21.87
C GLU A 19 28.98 -33.70 22.05
N GLY A 20 29.42 -33.24 23.23
CA GLY A 20 29.64 -31.85 23.57
C GLY A 20 30.95 -31.27 23.02
N LEU A 21 31.81 -32.11 22.44
CA LEU A 21 33.12 -31.71 21.95
C LEU A 21 33.23 -31.82 20.42
N ILE A 22 34.16 -31.03 19.88
CA ILE A 22 34.75 -31.23 18.57
C ILE A 22 36.22 -31.62 18.75
N ARG A 23 36.69 -32.61 18.00
CA ARG A 23 38.06 -33.09 17.99
C ARG A 23 38.69 -32.85 16.62
N TYR A 24 39.97 -32.52 16.58
CA TYR A 24 40.66 -32.28 15.32
C TYR A 24 41.08 -33.60 14.66
N TRP A 25 40.63 -33.81 13.42
CA TRP A 25 41.06 -34.88 12.51
C TRP A 25 42.20 -34.34 11.63
N ASP A 26 43.32 -35.05 11.54
CA ASP A 26 44.51 -34.60 10.80
C ASP A 26 44.56 -35.06 9.33
N GLY A 27 43.56 -35.82 8.88
CA GLY A 27 43.53 -36.45 7.55
C GLY A 27 43.71 -37.96 7.57
N GLY A 28 44.25 -38.53 8.64
CA GLY A 28 44.45 -39.98 8.80
C GLY A 28 44.10 -40.53 10.18
N ARG A 29 44.09 -39.69 11.23
CA ARG A 29 43.73 -40.06 12.60
C ARG A 29 43.14 -38.88 13.38
N TRP A 30 42.46 -39.21 14.48
CA TRP A 30 42.04 -38.24 15.47
C TRP A 30 43.24 -37.78 16.31
N THR A 31 43.34 -36.47 16.54
CA THR A 31 44.36 -35.89 17.44
C THR A 31 43.78 -35.67 18.85
N PHE A 32 44.64 -35.34 19.82
CA PHE A 32 44.21 -34.98 21.17
C PHE A 32 43.65 -33.56 21.31
N HIS A 33 43.65 -32.76 20.23
CA HIS A 33 43.09 -31.42 20.26
C HIS A 33 41.57 -31.50 20.27
N THR A 34 40.97 -31.08 21.37
CA THR A 34 39.53 -30.94 21.54
C THR A 34 39.17 -29.49 21.81
N ALA A 35 37.98 -29.10 21.39
CA ALA A 35 37.35 -27.84 21.76
C ALA A 35 35.89 -28.11 22.13
N VAL A 36 35.32 -27.27 22.99
CA VAL A 36 33.89 -27.31 23.27
C VAL A 36 33.16 -26.98 21.97
N ARG A 37 32.18 -27.81 21.60
CA ARG A 37 31.33 -27.53 20.46
C ARG A 37 30.62 -26.20 20.75
N PRO A 38 30.75 -25.17 19.90
CA PRO A 38 29.95 -23.97 20.03
C PRO A 38 28.49 -24.38 19.83
N VAL A 39 27.72 -24.50 20.91
CA VAL A 39 26.28 -24.52 20.79
C VAL A 39 25.90 -23.12 20.31
N ALA A 40 25.34 -23.03 19.10
CA ALA A 40 24.73 -21.79 18.66
C ALA A 40 23.69 -21.44 19.74
N ALA A 41 23.91 -20.33 20.45
CA ALA A 41 22.92 -19.85 21.40
C ALA A 41 21.58 -19.78 20.68
N PRO A 42 20.48 -20.28 21.26
CA PRO A 42 19.17 -20.08 20.67
C PRO A 42 19.03 -18.59 20.41
N ALA A 43 18.79 -18.22 19.15
CA ALA A 43 18.56 -16.83 18.80
C ALA A 43 17.45 -16.33 19.72
N ALA A 44 17.78 -15.39 20.61
CA ALA A 44 16.77 -14.62 21.30
C ALA A 44 15.77 -14.12 20.25
N PRO A 45 14.45 -14.05 20.55
CA PRO A 45 13.51 -13.44 19.63
C PRO A 45 14.05 -12.07 19.29
N ARG A 46 14.54 -11.93 18.05
CA ARG A 46 15.00 -10.64 17.56
C ARG A 46 13.78 -9.72 17.69
N PRO A 47 13.88 -8.54 18.33
CA PRO A 47 12.88 -7.51 18.11
C PRO A 47 12.71 -7.38 16.59
N PRO A 48 11.49 -7.27 16.06
CA PRO A 48 11.23 -7.36 14.63
C PRO A 48 12.23 -6.47 13.91
N GLU A 49 13.16 -7.12 13.20
CA GLU A 49 14.11 -6.46 12.32
C GLU A 49 13.24 -5.61 11.39
N PRO A 50 13.45 -4.28 11.29
CA PRO A 50 12.63 -3.47 10.41
C PRO A 50 12.76 -4.09 9.03
N ALA A 51 11.65 -4.65 8.53
CA ALA A 51 11.56 -5.20 7.19
C ALA A 51 12.23 -4.20 6.24
N PRO A 52 12.95 -4.66 5.19
CA PRO A 52 13.52 -3.74 4.21
C PRO A 52 12.43 -2.73 3.88
N ARG A 53 12.72 -1.44 4.10
CA ARG A 53 11.79 -0.35 3.82
C ARG A 53 11.40 -0.52 2.36
N GLN A 54 10.29 -1.20 2.12
CA GLN A 54 9.73 -1.36 0.80
C GLN A 54 9.50 0.08 0.36
N ALA A 55 10.18 0.52 -0.70
CA ALA A 55 9.85 1.76 -1.38
C ALA A 55 8.32 1.83 -1.44
N PRO A 56 7.68 2.93 -0.98
CA PRO A 56 6.33 2.89 -0.43
C PRO A 56 5.43 2.10 -1.36
N ALA A 57 5.22 0.83 -1.00
CA ALA A 57 4.41 -0.05 -1.82
C ALA A 57 3.03 0.59 -1.77
N LEU A 58 2.49 0.93 -2.95
CA LEU A 58 1.19 1.56 -3.09
C LEU A 58 0.22 0.90 -2.10
N ARG A 59 -0.38 1.71 -1.23
CA ARG A 59 -1.22 1.23 -0.13
C ARG A 59 -2.22 0.18 -0.67
N PRO A 60 -2.40 -0.98 -0.03
CA PRO A 60 -3.14 -2.10 -0.63
C PRO A 60 -4.59 -1.76 -1.02
N ASP A 61 -5.25 -0.87 -0.28
CA ASP A 61 -6.58 -0.37 -0.63
C ASP A 61 -6.58 0.54 -1.86
N VAL A 62 -5.52 1.34 -2.06
CA VAL A 62 -5.33 2.13 -3.28
C VAL A 62 -5.08 1.21 -4.48
N ALA A 63 -4.25 0.17 -4.31
CA ALA A 63 -4.00 -0.82 -5.35
C ALA A 63 -5.30 -1.58 -5.73
N ALA A 64 -6.07 -2.03 -4.74
CA ALA A 64 -7.33 -2.72 -4.99
C ALA A 64 -8.38 -1.79 -5.66
N ALA A 65 -8.42 -0.52 -5.29
CA ALA A 65 -9.28 0.46 -5.96
C ALA A 65 -8.82 0.75 -7.39
N LEU A 66 -7.50 0.80 -7.62
CA LEU A 66 -6.89 0.98 -8.93
C LEU A 66 -7.24 -0.15 -9.91
N GLU A 67 -7.22 -1.41 -9.45
CA GLU A 67 -7.61 -2.57 -10.26
C GLU A 67 -9.07 -2.52 -10.75
N ARG A 68 -9.93 -1.77 -10.06
CA ARG A 68 -11.35 -1.61 -10.43
C ARG A 68 -11.58 -0.51 -11.46
N VAL A 69 -10.60 0.35 -11.72
CA VAL A 69 -10.71 1.48 -12.64
C VAL A 69 -10.75 0.98 -14.07
N ARG A 70 -11.79 1.38 -14.81
CA ARG A 70 -11.96 1.04 -16.23
C ARG A 70 -11.50 2.17 -17.15
N GLY A 71 -11.45 3.40 -16.66
CA GLY A 71 -10.99 4.58 -17.38
C GLY A 71 -9.47 4.67 -17.48
N ALA A 72 -9.01 5.46 -18.45
CA ALA A 72 -7.59 5.74 -18.60
C ALA A 72 -7.09 6.65 -17.46
N LEU A 73 -6.01 6.24 -16.80
CA LEU A 73 -5.28 7.04 -15.80
C LEU A 73 -4.04 7.73 -16.39
N VAL A 74 -3.99 7.87 -17.71
CA VAL A 74 -2.88 8.52 -18.42
C VAL A 74 -2.74 9.95 -17.91
N GLY A 75 -1.57 10.25 -17.35
CA GLY A 75 -1.26 11.55 -16.75
C GLY A 75 -1.62 11.69 -15.26
N SER A 76 -2.31 10.71 -14.67
CA SER A 76 -2.75 10.74 -13.25
C SER A 76 -2.00 9.73 -12.36
N MET A 77 -1.10 8.90 -12.93
CA MET A 77 -0.43 7.82 -12.19
C MET A 77 0.49 8.35 -11.09
N LYS A 78 1.09 9.53 -11.29
CA LYS A 78 1.89 10.21 -10.27
C LYS A 78 1.04 10.50 -9.04
N GLU A 79 -0.16 11.02 -9.23
CA GLU A 79 -1.13 11.32 -8.16
C GLU A 79 -1.61 10.06 -7.46
N VAL A 80 -1.79 8.94 -8.18
CA VAL A 80 -2.09 7.63 -7.55
C VAL A 80 -0.97 7.23 -6.58
N ASN A 81 0.29 7.38 -6.98
CA ASN A 81 1.43 7.07 -6.11
C ASN A 81 1.54 8.03 -4.92
N LEU A 82 1.21 9.30 -5.12
CA LEU A 82 1.21 10.31 -4.05
C LEU A 82 -0.01 10.20 -3.12
N LEU A 83 -1.08 9.52 -3.54
CA LEU A 83 -2.32 9.42 -2.79
C LEU A 83 -2.08 8.88 -1.37
N GLY A 84 -1.20 7.88 -1.22
CA GLY A 84 -0.86 7.28 0.08
C GLY A 84 -0.39 8.31 1.12
N GLU A 85 0.37 9.32 0.71
CA GLU A 85 0.90 10.38 1.58
C GLU A 85 -0.19 11.36 2.03
N HIS A 86 -1.30 11.44 1.29
CA HIS A 86 -2.44 12.33 1.59
C HIS A 86 -3.57 11.62 2.34
N LEU A 87 -3.51 10.29 2.48
CA LEU A 87 -4.47 9.49 3.22
C LEU A 87 -4.08 9.42 4.70
N ARG A 88 -5.07 9.54 5.58
CA ARG A 88 -4.87 9.27 7.01
C ARG A 88 -4.67 7.78 7.24
N ARG A 89 -4.06 7.42 8.37
CA ARG A 89 -3.74 6.01 8.70
C ARG A 89 -5.00 5.14 8.77
N GLU A 90 -6.09 5.64 9.35
CA GLU A 90 -7.38 4.95 9.42
C GLU A 90 -8.27 5.09 8.17
N GLU A 91 -7.87 5.94 7.22
CA GLU A 91 -8.64 6.19 6.00
C GLU A 91 -8.42 5.07 4.99
N ARG A 92 -9.48 4.57 4.37
CA ARG A 92 -9.45 3.50 3.36
C ARG A 92 -10.07 3.98 2.06
N VAL A 93 -9.38 3.77 0.94
CA VAL A 93 -9.91 4.06 -0.39
C VAL A 93 -10.93 3.00 -0.79
N LEU A 94 -12.14 3.45 -1.08
CA LEU A 94 -13.26 2.59 -1.50
C LEU A 94 -13.36 2.52 -3.02
N ALA A 95 -13.12 3.65 -3.68
CA ALA A 95 -13.08 3.78 -5.12
C ALA A 95 -12.17 4.95 -5.51
N LEU A 96 -11.53 4.86 -6.68
CA LEU A 96 -10.79 5.96 -7.27
C LEU A 96 -11.03 6.01 -8.77
N THR A 97 -10.77 7.15 -9.40
CA THR A 97 -10.80 7.29 -10.86
C THR A 97 -9.91 8.44 -11.32
N GLY A 98 -9.52 8.39 -12.59
CA GLY A 98 -8.90 9.53 -13.27
C GLY A 98 -9.93 10.61 -13.49
N ALA A 99 -9.61 11.82 -13.04
CA ALA A 99 -10.49 12.96 -13.19
C ALA A 99 -9.71 14.17 -13.69
N HIS A 100 -10.39 15.01 -14.47
CA HIS A 100 -9.82 16.24 -15.01
C HIS A 100 -10.50 17.43 -14.34
N GLY A 101 -9.77 18.11 -13.46
CA GLY A 101 -10.19 19.37 -12.84
C GLY A 101 -9.60 20.54 -13.61
N GLU A 102 -8.62 21.20 -13.00
CA GLU A 102 -7.71 22.08 -13.74
C GLU A 102 -6.65 21.30 -14.57
N GLY A 103 -6.43 20.04 -14.24
CA GLY A 103 -5.56 19.14 -15.00
C GLY A 103 -5.89 17.68 -14.70
N HIS A 104 -5.07 16.76 -15.22
CA HIS A 104 -5.22 15.32 -15.00
C HIS A 104 -4.81 14.96 -13.57
N GLY A 105 -5.79 14.56 -12.77
CA GLY A 105 -5.60 14.17 -11.38
C GLY A 105 -6.34 12.89 -11.05
N VAL A 106 -6.39 12.59 -9.75
CA VAL A 106 -7.11 11.44 -9.19
C VAL A 106 -8.21 11.96 -8.30
N LEU A 107 -9.42 11.46 -8.54
CA LEU A 107 -10.53 11.58 -7.62
C LEU A 107 -10.60 10.29 -6.80
N ALA A 108 -10.45 10.38 -5.49
CA ALA A 108 -10.53 9.25 -4.58
C ALA A 108 -11.69 9.43 -3.59
N CYS A 109 -12.48 8.37 -3.45
CA CYS A 109 -13.54 8.23 -2.47
C CYS A 109 -13.06 7.33 -1.34
N THR A 110 -13.10 7.84 -0.12
CA THR A 110 -12.66 7.12 1.07
C THR A 110 -13.80 6.92 2.05
N ASN A 111 -13.58 6.11 3.09
CA ASN A 111 -14.54 5.96 4.19
C ASN A 111 -14.79 7.25 4.99
N GLN A 112 -13.92 8.26 4.89
CA GLN A 112 -14.05 9.51 5.66
C GLN A 112 -14.46 10.72 4.80
N ARG A 113 -13.96 10.79 3.56
CA ARG A 113 -14.08 11.97 2.70
C ARG A 113 -13.94 11.64 1.22
N LEU A 114 -14.36 12.57 0.38
CA LEU A 114 -13.93 12.64 -1.02
C LEU A 114 -12.72 13.55 -1.12
N LEU A 115 -11.75 13.19 -1.94
CA LEU A 115 -10.62 14.06 -2.25
C LEU A 115 -10.26 14.02 -3.74
N PHE A 116 -9.85 15.15 -4.26
CA PHE A 116 -9.27 15.31 -5.59
C PHE A 116 -7.84 15.84 -5.45
N LEU A 117 -6.91 15.13 -6.07
CA LEU A 117 -5.49 15.48 -6.09
C LEU A 117 -5.03 15.67 -7.54
N PHE A 118 -4.35 16.77 -7.79
CA PHE A 118 -3.68 17.07 -9.05
C PHE A 118 -2.33 17.75 -8.77
N VAL A 119 -1.25 17.25 -9.39
CA VAL A 119 0.12 17.76 -9.20
C VAL A 119 0.78 18.03 -10.56
N GLY A 120 0.46 19.18 -11.13
CA GLY A 120 1.13 19.72 -12.32
C GLY A 120 2.51 20.31 -12.04
N LEU A 121 3.20 20.72 -13.11
CA LEU A 121 4.55 21.32 -13.04
C LEU A 121 4.56 22.68 -12.34
N VAL A 122 3.53 23.50 -12.59
CA VAL A 122 3.43 24.89 -12.10
C VAL A 122 2.40 25.04 -10.99
N ARG A 123 1.34 24.21 -11.03
CA ARG A 123 0.20 24.29 -10.11
C ARG A 123 -0.12 22.93 -9.51
N ARG A 124 -0.60 22.95 -8.27
CA ARG A 124 -1.10 21.80 -7.53
C ARG A 124 -2.49 22.13 -7.02
N GLN A 125 -3.40 21.18 -7.13
CA GLN A 125 -4.75 21.30 -6.60
C GLN A 125 -5.01 20.13 -5.67
N PHE A 126 -5.42 20.45 -4.44
CA PHE A 126 -5.88 19.50 -3.45
C PHE A 126 -7.21 20.00 -2.93
N ALA A 127 -8.27 19.26 -3.21
CA ALA A 127 -9.62 19.58 -2.77
C ALA A 127 -10.18 18.39 -2.02
N GLU A 128 -10.79 18.63 -0.85
CA GLU A 128 -11.36 17.57 -0.02
C GLU A 128 -12.72 17.99 0.52
N VAL A 129 -13.62 17.03 0.65
CA VAL A 129 -14.95 17.22 1.24
C VAL A 129 -15.22 16.04 2.16
N ASN A 130 -15.29 16.33 3.46
CA ASN A 130 -15.68 15.34 4.46
C ASN A 130 -17.15 14.95 4.30
N TRP A 131 -17.54 13.69 4.55
CA TRP A 131 -18.94 13.30 4.35
C TRP A 131 -19.92 13.97 5.33
N ASN A 132 -19.44 14.53 6.46
CA ASN A 132 -20.30 15.35 7.33
C ASN A 132 -20.68 16.71 6.68
N GLN A 133 -19.86 17.20 5.76
CA GLN A 133 -20.09 18.43 5.01
C GLN A 133 -20.78 18.17 3.68
N ALA A 134 -20.54 17.02 3.04
CA ALA A 134 -21.20 16.63 1.80
C ALA A 134 -22.72 16.55 1.99
N LYS A 135 -23.46 17.32 1.20
CA LYS A 135 -24.93 17.32 1.16
C LYS A 135 -25.47 16.61 -0.07
N ALA A 136 -24.73 16.64 -1.18
CA ALA A 136 -25.09 15.93 -2.39
C ALA A 136 -23.85 15.60 -3.22
N VAL A 137 -23.87 14.44 -3.85
CA VAL A 137 -22.91 14.00 -4.87
C VAL A 137 -23.70 13.78 -6.15
N VAL A 138 -23.30 14.44 -7.23
CA VAL A 138 -24.04 14.42 -8.50
C VAL A 138 -23.05 14.16 -9.62
N TYR A 139 -23.42 13.25 -10.52
CA TYR A 139 -22.72 13.05 -11.78
C TYR A 139 -23.61 13.44 -12.95
N ASP A 140 -23.23 14.47 -13.70
CA ASP A 140 -23.90 14.87 -14.92
C ASP A 140 -23.29 14.16 -16.13
N ARG A 141 -24.09 13.35 -16.82
CA ARG A 141 -23.63 12.53 -17.95
C ARG A 141 -23.34 13.35 -19.21
N ALA A 142 -24.07 14.46 -19.40
CA ALA A 142 -23.94 15.29 -20.60
C ALA A 142 -22.57 16.00 -20.63
N SER A 143 -22.21 16.64 -19.52
CA SER A 143 -20.92 17.32 -19.33
C SER A 143 -19.80 16.40 -18.82
N ARG A 144 -20.15 15.19 -18.38
CA ARG A 144 -19.27 14.23 -17.70
C ARG A 144 -18.67 14.80 -16.40
N THR A 145 -19.41 15.68 -15.74
CA THR A 145 -18.96 16.39 -14.55
C THR A 145 -19.42 15.65 -13.30
N PHE A 146 -18.47 15.29 -12.45
CA PHE A 146 -18.69 14.82 -11.10
C PHE A 146 -18.57 16.02 -10.16
N ALA A 147 -19.67 16.34 -9.47
CA ALA A 147 -19.78 17.48 -8.59
C ALA A 147 -20.21 17.06 -7.17
N VAL A 148 -19.57 17.65 -6.17
CA VAL A 148 -19.96 17.50 -4.76
C VAL A 148 -20.33 18.84 -4.17
N TYR A 149 -21.49 18.88 -3.54
CA TYR A 149 -22.04 20.06 -2.92
C TYR A 149 -22.02 19.93 -1.42
N THR A 150 -21.54 20.96 -0.72
CA THR A 150 -21.61 21.10 0.73
C THR A 150 -22.88 21.84 1.19
N THR A 151 -23.64 22.34 0.22
CA THR A 151 -24.95 22.97 0.42
C THR A 151 -26.00 22.20 -0.40
N ARG A 152 -27.29 22.48 -0.17
CA ARG A 152 -28.33 21.87 -1.00
C ARG A 152 -28.12 22.29 -2.46
N PRO A 153 -28.03 21.34 -3.40
CA PRO A 153 -27.82 21.66 -4.81
C PRO A 153 -29.02 22.46 -5.33
N THR A 154 -28.76 23.69 -5.74
CA THR A 154 -29.71 24.58 -6.44
C THR A 154 -29.09 25.01 -7.76
N LYS A 155 -29.87 25.63 -8.67
CA LYS A 155 -29.35 26.11 -9.97
C LYS A 155 -28.14 27.06 -9.86
N ARG A 156 -27.93 27.71 -8.71
CA ARG A 156 -26.80 28.63 -8.44
C ARG A 156 -25.81 28.08 -7.41
N ALA A 157 -26.01 26.85 -6.93
CA ALA A 157 -25.11 26.27 -5.94
C ALA A 157 -23.73 26.05 -6.58
N VAL A 158 -22.70 26.56 -5.91
CA VAL A 158 -21.32 26.32 -6.31
C VAL A 158 -20.87 24.99 -5.69
N PRO A 159 -20.42 24.02 -6.48
CA PRO A 159 -19.90 22.77 -5.95
C PRO A 159 -18.58 23.01 -5.22
N ALA A 160 -18.35 22.28 -4.13
CA ALA A 160 -17.08 22.29 -3.42
C ALA A 160 -15.97 21.55 -4.20
N ILE A 161 -16.35 20.50 -4.94
CA ILE A 161 -15.49 19.82 -5.90
C ILE A 161 -16.29 19.68 -7.19
N ALA A 162 -15.70 20.09 -8.31
CA ALA A 162 -16.23 19.80 -9.65
C ALA A 162 -15.08 19.35 -10.54
N VAL A 163 -15.15 18.11 -11.01
CA VAL A 163 -14.13 17.49 -11.86
C VAL A 163 -14.79 16.68 -12.96
N ARG A 164 -14.15 16.58 -14.11
CA ARG A 164 -14.65 15.80 -15.23
C ARG A 164 -14.14 14.36 -15.15
N VAL A 165 -15.04 13.39 -15.15
CA VAL A 165 -14.70 11.96 -15.15
C VAL A 165 -15.16 11.36 -16.47
N ALA A 166 -14.21 10.94 -17.30
CA ALA A 166 -14.48 10.53 -18.68
C ALA A 166 -15.27 9.22 -18.77
N ASN A 167 -14.98 8.27 -17.88
CA ASN A 167 -15.61 6.96 -17.87
C ASN A 167 -16.85 6.96 -16.96
N LEU A 168 -18.01 6.61 -17.51
CA LEU A 168 -19.27 6.56 -16.78
C LEU A 168 -19.27 5.50 -15.66
N ALA A 169 -18.72 4.31 -15.92
CA ALA A 169 -18.72 3.21 -14.96
C ALA A 169 -17.90 3.58 -13.72
N ASP A 170 -16.75 4.24 -13.92
CA ASP A 170 -15.92 4.72 -12.82
C ASP A 170 -16.64 5.84 -12.04
N ALA A 171 -17.27 6.79 -12.74
CA ALA A 171 -18.02 7.85 -12.09
C ALA A 171 -19.17 7.30 -11.22
N GLN A 172 -19.87 6.27 -11.71
CA GLN A 172 -20.92 5.59 -10.96
C GLN A 172 -20.35 4.80 -9.77
N ALA A 173 -19.22 4.13 -9.94
CA ALA A 173 -18.56 3.42 -8.85
C ALA A 173 -18.15 4.38 -7.73
N VAL A 174 -17.58 5.54 -8.08
CA VAL A 174 -17.20 6.58 -7.13
C VAL A 174 -18.44 7.20 -6.46
N ALA A 175 -19.51 7.48 -7.21
CA ALA A 175 -20.76 8.00 -6.64
C ALA A 175 -21.40 7.02 -5.66
N HIS A 176 -21.51 5.74 -6.04
CA HIS A 176 -22.08 4.71 -5.19
C HIS A 176 -21.24 4.46 -3.92
N ALA A 177 -19.92 4.50 -4.04
CA ALA A 177 -19.02 4.42 -2.90
C ALA A 177 -19.19 5.65 -1.97
N ALA A 178 -19.37 6.84 -2.53
CA ALA A 178 -19.58 8.07 -1.77
C ALA A 178 -20.92 8.06 -1.02
N GLU A 179 -22.00 7.62 -1.67
CA GLU A 179 -23.31 7.44 -1.02
C GLU A 179 -23.22 6.42 0.12
N SER A 180 -22.59 5.27 -0.12
CA SER A 180 -22.41 4.22 0.88
C SER A 180 -21.58 4.69 2.07
N ALA A 181 -20.48 5.42 1.81
CA ALA A 181 -19.61 5.96 2.85
C ALA A 181 -20.26 7.10 3.65
N SER A 182 -21.11 7.91 3.00
CA SER A 182 -21.87 8.97 3.66
C SER A 182 -23.01 8.43 4.51
N ALA A 183 -23.60 7.30 4.14
CA ALA A 183 -24.68 6.66 4.88
C ALA A 183 -24.18 5.75 6.02
N ALA A 184 -22.90 5.37 6.02
CA ALA A 184 -22.33 4.49 7.02
C ALA A 184 -22.36 5.13 8.43
N PRO A 185 -22.92 4.45 9.45
CA PRO A 185 -22.90 4.94 10.82
C PRO A 185 -21.47 5.03 11.32
N ARG A 186 -21.04 6.23 11.67
CA ARG A 186 -19.71 6.47 12.25
C ARG A 186 -19.82 6.16 13.74
N LEU A 187 -19.27 5.02 14.13
CA LEU A 187 -19.05 4.71 15.54
C LEU A 187 -17.93 5.64 16.02
N ASP A 188 -18.28 6.75 16.65
CA ASP A 188 -17.37 7.54 17.47
C ASP A 188 -17.00 6.67 18.67
N VAL A 189 -15.79 6.12 18.66
CA VAL A 189 -15.19 5.54 19.86
C VAL A 189 -14.39 6.67 20.50
N THR A 190 -15.04 7.39 21.42
CA THR A 190 -14.39 8.32 22.36
C THR A 190 -13.49 7.58 23.34
#